data_AF-A0A9D5C4P7-F1
#
_entry.id   AF-A0A9D5C4P7-F1
#
_cell.length_a   1.000
_cell.length_b   1.000
_cell.length_c   1.000
_cell.angle_alpha   90.00
_cell.angle_beta   90.00
_cell.angle_gamma   90.00
#
_symmetry.space_group_name_H-M   'P 1'
#
loop_
_entity.id
_entity.type
_entity.pdbx_description
1 polymer ?
#
loop_
_entity_poly.entity_id
_entity_poly.type
_entity_poly.pdbx_seq_one_letter_code
_entity_poly.pdbx_strand_id
1 'polypeptide(L)'
;MWNSGASSSASAPIAPPGTSVGGSGMPPPPPPPAVQPSYSIPPSPAELEAMLVEKARKWHQLNSKRYGDKRKFGFVETQKEDMPPEHVRKIIRDHGDMSSKKYRHDKRVYLGALKFIPHAVYKLLENMPMPWEQVRHVKILYHITGAITFVNEIPWVVEPIYLAQWGTMWIMMLREKRDQGVILKRMRFPPFDDEEPPLDYADNLLDVDPLEAIQLELDEEEDSAVYAWFYDHKPLVKTKLINGPSYRKWHLSLPIMATLHRLAGQLLSDLIDHNYFYLFDMESFFTAKALNMCIPGGPKFEPLYRDMEKGDEDWNEFNDINKLIIRQPLRTEYRIAFPPLYNNRPRESKAWVYTIAL
;
A
#
# COMPACT_ATOMS: atom_id res chain seq x y z
N MET A 1 11.72 -46.63 -9.86
CA MET A 1 12.90 -47.52 -9.79
C MET A 1 13.24 -47.73 -8.34
N TRP A 2 13.52 -48.99 -8.01
CA TRP A 2 13.83 -49.64 -6.74
C TRP A 2 14.56 -48.77 -5.68
N ASN A 3 14.18 -48.81 -4.38
CA ASN A 3 14.43 -49.88 -3.38
C ASN A 3 15.92 -50.29 -3.33
N SER A 4 16.61 -50.55 -2.23
CA SER A 4 16.32 -50.71 -0.80
C SER A 4 17.69 -50.91 -0.12
N GLY A 5 17.90 -50.46 1.12
CA GLY A 5 18.13 -51.40 2.22
C GLY A 5 19.47 -51.12 2.93
N ALA A 6 19.69 -51.47 4.20
CA ALA A 6 18.79 -52.07 5.18
C ALA A 6 19.39 -51.91 6.61
N SER A 7 18.47 -51.79 7.57
CA SER A 7 18.41 -52.43 8.90
C SER A 7 19.56 -52.32 9.93
N SER A 8 19.22 -51.89 11.14
CA SER A 8 18.97 -52.87 12.23
C SER A 8 18.13 -52.26 13.36
N SER A 9 17.25 -53.10 13.89
CA SER A 9 16.24 -52.88 14.91
C SER A 9 16.79 -52.98 16.34
N ALA A 10 16.33 -52.13 17.25
CA ALA A 10 16.12 -52.50 18.66
C ALA A 10 15.04 -51.59 19.28
N SER A 11 14.05 -52.22 19.92
CA SER A 11 12.89 -51.61 20.56
C SER A 11 13.10 -51.32 22.05
N ALA A 12 12.60 -50.16 22.51
CA ALA A 12 12.21 -49.72 23.87
C ALA A 12 13.32 -49.45 24.92
N PRO A 13 13.10 -48.61 25.98
CA PRO A 13 11.87 -47.95 26.43
C PRO A 13 11.95 -46.41 26.63
N ILE A 14 10.78 -45.81 26.85
CA ILE A 14 10.52 -44.42 27.23
C ILE A 14 11.06 -44.13 28.64
N ALA A 15 11.82 -43.04 28.82
CA ALA A 15 11.94 -42.29 30.08
C ALA A 15 12.39 -40.83 29.80
N PRO A 16 11.93 -39.84 30.60
CA PRO A 16 12.06 -38.42 30.27
C PRO A 16 13.34 -37.80 30.87
N PRO A 17 13.98 -36.84 30.16
CA PRO A 17 14.65 -35.74 30.86
C PRO A 17 14.49 -34.40 30.09
N GLY A 18 14.25 -33.25 30.70
CA GLY A 18 15.00 -32.74 31.84
C GLY A 18 16.18 -31.90 31.34
N THR A 19 15.88 -30.66 30.88
CA THR A 19 16.77 -29.48 30.78
C THR A 19 18.29 -29.74 30.67
N SER A 20 18.81 -29.66 29.45
CA SER A 20 20.23 -29.37 29.21
C SER A 20 20.36 -28.18 28.27
N VAL A 21 20.75 -27.02 28.82
CA VAL A 21 21.37 -25.95 28.03
C VAL A 21 22.59 -25.49 28.82
N GLY A 22 23.77 -25.80 28.29
CA GLY A 22 25.05 -25.22 28.70
C GLY A 22 25.17 -23.78 28.21
N GLY A 23 26.11 -22.97 28.66
CA GLY A 23 27.26 -23.18 29.51
C GLY A 23 27.94 -21.84 29.76
N SER A 24 28.99 -21.84 30.59
CA SER A 24 30.22 -21.02 30.53
C SER A 24 30.76 -20.72 31.93
N GLY A 25 31.86 -21.40 32.30
CA GLY A 25 33.01 -20.78 32.95
C GLY A 25 32.90 -20.26 34.38
N MET A 26 32.49 -21.08 35.35
CA MET A 26 32.91 -20.92 36.76
C MET A 26 33.32 -22.29 37.32
N PRO A 27 34.41 -22.40 38.10
CA PRO A 27 34.71 -23.63 38.81
C PRO A 27 33.54 -23.95 39.77
N PRO A 28 33.14 -25.22 39.93
CA PRO A 28 32.07 -25.58 40.84
C PRO A 28 32.45 -25.12 42.26
N PRO A 29 31.53 -24.52 43.03
CA PRO A 29 31.80 -24.18 44.43
C PRO A 29 32.16 -25.46 45.20
N PRO A 30 33.02 -25.36 46.24
CA PRO A 30 33.41 -26.53 47.03
C PRO A 30 32.16 -27.23 47.60
N PRO A 31 32.20 -28.57 47.72
CA PRO A 31 31.08 -29.31 48.29
C PRO A 31 30.78 -28.75 49.69
N PRO A 32 29.50 -28.50 50.02
CA PRO A 32 29.15 -28.02 51.35
C PRO A 32 29.63 -29.05 52.38
N PRO A 33 30.11 -28.59 53.55
CA PRO A 33 30.57 -29.48 54.61
C PRO A 33 29.45 -30.48 54.94
N ALA A 34 29.84 -31.74 55.13
CA ALA A 34 28.92 -32.81 55.50
C ALA A 34 28.14 -32.39 56.74
N VAL A 35 26.86 -32.05 56.53
CA VAL A 35 25.91 -31.74 57.59
C VAL A 35 25.77 -33.03 58.39
N GLN A 36 26.36 -33.05 59.59
CA GLN A 36 26.09 -34.10 60.56
C GLN A 36 24.57 -34.21 60.75
N PRO A 37 23.99 -35.41 60.90
CA PRO A 37 22.56 -35.54 61.11
C PRO A 37 22.21 -34.87 62.44
N SER A 38 21.76 -33.62 62.37
CA SER A 38 21.11 -32.98 63.51
C SER A 38 19.88 -33.81 63.80
N TYR A 39 19.82 -34.40 64.99
CA TYR A 39 18.59 -34.93 65.56
C TYR A 39 17.61 -33.77 65.68
N SER A 40 16.91 -33.51 64.58
CA SER A 40 15.76 -32.65 64.56
C SER A 40 14.69 -33.40 65.34
N ILE A 41 14.22 -32.77 66.42
CA ILE A 41 12.95 -33.12 67.03
C ILE A 41 11.95 -33.22 65.87
N PRO A 42 11.24 -34.36 65.69
CA PRO A 42 10.27 -34.46 64.61
C PRO A 42 9.32 -33.29 64.76
N PRO A 43 9.16 -32.44 63.72
CA PRO A 43 8.27 -31.29 63.81
C PRO A 43 6.91 -31.79 64.26
N SER A 44 6.26 -31.03 65.15
CA SER A 44 4.91 -31.38 65.56
C SER A 44 4.02 -31.51 64.30
N PRO A 45 2.98 -32.36 64.30
CA PRO A 45 2.13 -32.56 63.13
C PRO A 45 1.64 -31.24 62.50
N ALA A 46 1.39 -30.23 63.35
CA ALA A 46 0.98 -28.88 62.95
C ALA A 46 2.07 -28.08 62.19
N GLU A 47 3.34 -28.21 62.56
CA GLU A 47 4.45 -27.53 61.88
C GLU A 47 4.77 -28.17 60.52
N LEU A 48 4.62 -29.49 60.43
CA LEU A 48 4.77 -30.22 59.17
C LEU A 48 3.65 -29.86 58.18
N GLU A 49 2.41 -29.73 58.66
CA GLU A 49 1.27 -29.25 57.88
C GLU A 49 1.48 -27.81 57.41
N ALA A 50 1.97 -26.92 58.28
CA ALA A 50 2.27 -25.53 57.91
C ALA A 50 3.37 -25.45 56.82
N MET A 51 4.43 -26.26 56.93
CA MET A 51 5.48 -26.35 55.90
C MET A 51 4.96 -26.91 54.58
N LEU A 52 4.06 -27.91 54.62
CA LEU A 52 3.44 -28.47 53.41
C LEU A 52 2.51 -27.47 52.72
N VAL A 53 1.72 -26.72 53.48
CA VAL A 53 0.87 -25.63 52.96
C VAL A 53 1.72 -24.54 52.32
N GLU A 54 2.83 -24.15 52.94
CA GLU A 54 3.74 -23.15 52.38
C GLU A 54 4.43 -23.65 51.11
N LYS A 55 4.86 -24.92 51.08
CA LYS A 55 5.42 -25.57 49.89
C LYS A 55 4.39 -25.68 48.76
N ALA A 56 3.15 -26.03 49.06
CA ALA A 56 2.05 -26.09 48.11
C ALA A 56 1.73 -24.69 47.55
N ARG A 57 1.75 -23.65 48.39
CA ARG A 57 1.57 -22.26 47.96
C ARG A 57 2.70 -21.80 47.02
N LYS A 58 3.96 -22.08 47.38
CA LYS A 58 5.12 -21.76 46.53
C LYS A 58 5.07 -22.52 45.21
N TRP A 59 4.69 -23.80 45.24
CA TRP A 59 4.48 -24.62 44.06
C TRP A 59 3.37 -24.05 43.16
N HIS A 60 2.23 -23.69 43.74
CA HIS A 60 1.11 -23.10 43.00
C HIS A 60 1.50 -21.77 42.34
N GLN A 61 2.22 -20.89 43.05
CA GLN A 61 2.71 -19.63 42.50
C GLN A 61 3.71 -19.86 41.36
N LEU A 62 4.60 -20.83 41.51
CA LEU A 62 5.60 -21.18 40.50
C LEU A 62 4.94 -21.80 39.27
N ASN A 63 3.95 -22.67 39.46
CA ASN A 63 3.21 -23.32 38.37
C ASN A 63 2.34 -22.30 37.61
N SER A 64 1.66 -21.40 38.33
CA SER A 64 0.85 -20.33 37.74
C SER A 64 1.71 -19.35 36.92
N LYS A 65 2.93 -19.03 37.39
CA LYS A 65 3.88 -18.18 36.65
C LYS A 65 4.52 -18.92 35.47
N ARG A 66 4.80 -20.22 35.61
CA ARG A 66 5.47 -21.04 34.59
C ARG A 66 4.55 -21.34 33.40
N TYR A 67 3.29 -21.68 33.66
CA TYR A 67 2.31 -22.06 32.64
C TYR A 67 1.28 -20.95 32.35
N GLY A 68 1.58 -19.71 32.72
CA GLY A 68 0.73 -18.57 32.38
C GLY A 68 0.65 -18.35 30.86
N ASP A 69 -0.45 -17.78 30.39
CA ASP A 69 -0.74 -17.63 28.96
C ASP A 69 0.35 -16.88 28.17
N LYS A 70 1.03 -15.93 28.82
CA LYS A 70 2.17 -15.18 28.25
C LYS A 70 3.40 -16.02 27.91
N ARG A 71 3.50 -17.23 28.49
CA ARG A 71 4.62 -18.16 28.29
C ARG A 71 4.25 -19.36 27.41
N LYS A 72 3.01 -19.39 26.89
CA LYS A 72 2.61 -20.42 25.93
C LYS A 72 3.42 -20.26 24.64
N PHE A 73 3.80 -21.38 24.06
CA PHE A 73 4.44 -21.39 22.74
C PHE A 73 3.46 -20.80 21.72
N GLY A 74 3.91 -19.79 20.96
CA GLY A 74 3.05 -19.03 20.05
C GLY A 74 2.30 -17.85 20.70
N PHE A 75 2.63 -17.49 21.96
CA PHE A 75 2.13 -16.25 22.54
C PHE A 75 2.67 -15.04 21.77
N VAL A 76 1.77 -14.28 21.16
CA VAL A 76 2.08 -13.01 20.51
C VAL A 76 1.95 -11.91 21.55
N GLU A 77 3.04 -11.15 21.72
CA GLU A 77 3.07 -10.00 22.63
C GLU A 77 2.05 -8.94 22.18
N THR A 78 1.57 -8.15 23.14
CA THR A 78 0.61 -7.09 22.88
C THR A 78 1.12 -6.13 21.81
N GLN A 79 0.24 -5.78 20.87
CA GLN A 79 0.53 -4.82 19.82
C GLN A 79 1.00 -3.49 20.44
N LYS A 80 2.03 -2.87 19.84
CA LYS A 80 2.47 -1.54 20.24
C LYS A 80 1.33 -0.55 20.02
N GLU A 81 0.96 0.16 21.07
CA GLU A 81 -0.04 1.22 21.03
C GLU A 81 0.55 2.52 20.49
N ASP A 82 -0.33 3.41 20.05
CA ASP A 82 0.05 4.72 19.53
C ASP A 82 0.60 5.59 20.67
N MET A 83 1.78 6.18 20.44
CA MET A 83 2.40 7.11 21.38
C MET A 83 1.82 8.52 21.24
N PRO A 84 1.84 9.37 22.28
CA PRO A 84 1.39 10.75 22.18
C PRO A 84 2.15 11.54 21.11
N PRO A 85 1.47 12.38 20.31
CA PRO A 85 2.10 13.12 19.20
C PRO A 85 3.17 14.12 19.67
N GLU A 86 3.07 14.61 20.90
CA GLU A 86 4.07 15.49 21.51
C GLU A 86 5.43 14.81 21.68
N HIS A 87 5.44 13.49 21.87
CA HIS A 87 6.67 12.73 22.09
C HIS A 87 7.62 12.84 20.90
N VAL A 88 7.11 12.63 19.67
CA VAL A 88 7.92 12.74 18.46
C VAL A 88 8.32 14.19 18.18
N ARG A 89 7.40 15.16 18.39
CA ARG A 89 7.69 16.59 18.20
C ARG A 89 8.85 17.04 19.10
N LYS A 90 8.82 16.64 20.37
CA LYS A 90 9.88 16.94 21.33
C LYS A 90 11.21 16.30 20.94
N ILE A 91 11.22 15.03 20.50
CA ILE A 91 12.45 14.36 20.05
C ILE A 91 13.09 15.13 18.89
N ILE A 92 12.31 15.49 17.87
CA ILE A 92 12.82 16.21 16.69
C ILE A 92 13.38 17.58 17.10
N ARG A 93 12.64 18.32 17.93
CA ARG A 93 13.08 19.62 18.46
C ARG A 93 14.35 19.53 19.31
N ASP A 94 14.47 18.50 20.16
CA ASP A 94 15.62 18.29 21.03
C ASP A 94 16.89 17.90 20.25
N HIS A 95 16.75 17.18 19.12
CA HIS A 95 17.88 16.77 18.26
C HIS A 95 18.33 17.91 17.32
N GLY A 96 17.37 18.71 16.82
CA GLY A 96 17.61 19.88 15.98
C GLY A 96 18.52 19.58 14.78
N ASP A 97 19.57 20.39 14.63
CA ASP A 97 20.58 20.29 13.57
C ASP A 97 21.73 19.31 13.88
N MET A 98 21.65 18.56 14.99
CA MET A 98 22.71 17.66 15.46
C MET A 98 24.07 18.35 15.73
N SER A 99 24.11 19.67 15.93
CA SER A 99 25.34 20.41 16.30
C SER A 99 25.82 20.06 17.73
N SER A 100 24.88 19.76 18.63
CA SER A 100 25.16 19.45 20.03
C SER A 100 25.98 18.17 20.22
N LYS A 101 26.98 18.22 21.12
CA LYS A 101 27.80 17.05 21.49
C LYS A 101 26.99 15.97 22.22
N LYS A 102 25.83 16.31 22.79
CA LYS A 102 24.95 15.39 23.55
C LYS A 102 24.49 14.20 22.70
N TYR A 103 24.17 14.45 21.42
CA TYR A 103 23.61 13.43 20.50
C TYR A 103 24.66 12.87 19.54
N ARG A 104 25.95 12.84 19.94
CA ARG A 104 27.04 12.35 19.10
C ARG A 104 26.84 10.89 18.66
N HIS A 105 26.27 10.06 19.54
CA HIS A 105 26.04 8.64 19.26
C HIS A 105 24.98 8.41 18.18
N ASP A 106 23.99 9.31 18.09
CA ASP A 106 22.86 9.18 17.16
C ASP A 106 23.20 9.63 15.73
N LYS A 107 24.25 10.43 15.53
CA LYS A 107 24.70 10.88 14.20
C LYS A 107 24.90 9.75 13.20
N ARG A 108 25.42 8.61 13.66
CA ARG A 108 25.60 7.40 12.82
C ARG A 108 24.25 6.86 12.33
N VAL A 109 23.22 6.91 13.17
CA VAL A 109 21.88 6.42 12.85
C VAL A 109 21.20 7.33 11.82
N TYR A 110 21.33 8.66 11.95
CA TYR A 110 20.82 9.62 10.96
C TYR A 110 21.44 9.37 9.57
N LEU A 111 22.77 9.16 9.50
CA LEU A 111 23.42 8.81 8.24
C LEU A 111 22.95 7.45 7.68
N GLY A 112 22.70 6.47 8.55
CA GLY A 112 22.12 5.18 8.14
C GLY A 112 20.68 5.30 7.61
N ALA A 113 19.91 6.23 8.16
CA ALA A 113 18.52 6.47 7.78
C ALA A 113 18.38 7.08 6.37
N LEU A 114 19.42 7.76 5.87
CA LEU A 114 19.47 8.33 4.52
C LEU A 114 19.08 7.31 3.43
N LYS A 115 19.47 6.04 3.62
CA LYS A 115 19.11 4.93 2.71
C LYS A 115 17.60 4.80 2.48
N PHE A 116 16.78 5.13 3.48
CA PHE A 116 15.33 4.92 3.47
C PHE A 116 14.52 6.18 3.17
N ILE A 117 15.18 7.34 2.98
CA ILE A 117 14.51 8.59 2.64
C ILE A 117 13.61 8.47 1.41
N PRO A 118 14.03 7.81 0.30
CA PRO A 118 13.13 7.67 -0.85
C PRO A 118 11.80 6.97 -0.52
N HIS A 119 11.83 6.00 0.40
CA HIS A 119 10.61 5.31 0.85
C HIS A 119 9.75 6.21 1.74
N ALA A 120 10.36 6.99 2.64
CA ALA A 120 9.64 7.97 3.47
C ALA A 120 8.96 9.05 2.60
N VAL A 121 9.68 9.60 1.62
CA VAL A 121 9.16 10.61 0.69
C VAL A 121 8.02 10.02 -0.15
N TYR A 122 8.17 8.80 -0.67
CA TYR A 122 7.10 8.12 -1.41
C TYR A 122 5.82 8.01 -0.57
N LYS A 123 5.92 7.50 0.66
CA LYS A 123 4.75 7.35 1.56
C LYS A 123 4.15 8.69 1.99
N LEU A 124 4.97 9.74 2.10
CA LEU A 124 4.51 11.10 2.40
C LEU A 124 3.69 11.67 1.24
N LEU A 125 4.21 11.59 0.01
CA LEU A 125 3.54 12.10 -1.19
C LEU A 125 2.29 11.28 -1.56
N GLU A 126 2.31 9.97 -1.31
CA GLU A 126 1.14 9.10 -1.52
C GLU A 126 -0.06 9.57 -0.67
N ASN A 127 0.19 10.10 0.53
CA ASN A 127 -0.85 10.50 1.48
C ASN A 127 -1.17 12.01 1.47
N MET A 128 -0.85 12.73 0.39
CA MET A 128 -1.19 14.16 0.26
C MET A 128 -2.68 14.42 0.49
N PRO A 129 -3.06 15.44 1.30
CA PRO A 129 -4.45 15.81 1.52
C PRO A 129 -5.10 16.21 0.20
N MET A 130 -6.36 15.81 0.03
CA MET A 130 -7.13 16.15 -1.18
C MET A 130 -7.69 17.57 -1.07
N PRO A 131 -7.99 18.27 -2.18
CA PRO A 131 -8.39 19.69 -2.15
C PRO A 131 -9.66 20.00 -1.34
N TRP A 132 -10.52 19.01 -1.11
CA TRP A 132 -11.74 19.12 -0.29
C TRP A 132 -11.51 18.83 1.19
N GLU A 133 -10.29 18.41 1.58
CA GLU A 133 -9.87 18.19 2.95
C GLU A 133 -9.03 19.37 3.45
N GLN A 134 -9.33 19.89 4.64
CA GLN A 134 -8.51 20.93 5.26
C GLN A 134 -7.26 20.35 5.91
N VAL A 135 -7.45 19.30 6.72
CA VAL A 135 -6.39 18.65 7.49
C VAL A 135 -6.55 17.14 7.38
N ARG A 136 -5.42 16.45 7.17
CA ARG A 136 -5.36 14.99 7.18
C ARG A 136 -4.45 14.49 8.28
N HIS A 137 -5.02 13.75 9.22
CA HIS A 137 -4.25 13.06 10.26
C HIS A 137 -3.86 11.67 9.77
N VAL A 138 -2.56 11.45 9.63
CA VAL A 138 -2.00 10.18 9.15
C VAL A 138 -1.26 9.45 10.26
N LYS A 139 -1.29 8.12 10.20
CA LYS A 139 -0.48 7.30 11.12
C LYS A 139 0.98 7.37 10.72
N ILE A 140 1.85 7.61 11.70
CA ILE A 140 3.29 7.69 11.47
C ILE A 140 4.03 6.56 12.20
N LEU A 141 5.12 6.10 11.61
CA LEU A 141 6.10 5.21 12.21
C LEU A 141 7.43 5.95 12.24
N TYR A 142 7.93 6.27 13.43
CA TYR A 142 9.15 7.05 13.60
C TYR A 142 10.25 6.23 14.29
N HIS A 143 11.50 6.54 13.98
CA HIS A 143 12.65 5.99 14.72
C HIS A 143 12.73 6.61 16.12
N ILE A 144 13.11 5.84 17.14
CA ILE A 144 13.13 6.30 18.55
C ILE A 144 14.00 7.56 18.79
N THR A 145 15.02 7.78 17.96
CA THR A 145 15.89 8.96 18.00
C THR A 145 15.43 10.11 17.08
N GLY A 146 14.29 9.96 16.38
CA GLY A 146 13.81 10.95 15.41
C GLY A 146 14.53 10.95 14.06
N ALA A 147 15.42 9.96 13.80
CA ALA A 147 16.24 9.94 12.59
C ALA A 147 15.46 9.89 11.27
N ILE A 148 14.28 9.26 11.27
CA ILE A 148 13.39 9.19 10.11
C ILE A 148 11.95 8.93 10.58
N THR A 149 11.00 9.45 9.81
CA THR A 149 9.56 9.29 10.02
C THR A 149 8.91 8.78 8.74
N PHE A 150 8.21 7.65 8.81
CA PHE A 150 7.42 7.10 7.71
C PHE A 150 5.93 7.35 7.96
N VAL A 151 5.18 7.63 6.91
CA VAL A 151 3.72 7.54 6.96
C VAL A 151 3.33 6.07 6.79
N ASN A 152 2.72 5.49 7.83
CA ASN A 152 2.32 4.08 7.89
C ASN A 152 0.85 3.91 7.51
N GLU A 153 0.48 4.44 6.35
CA GLU A 153 -0.89 4.40 5.86
C GLU A 153 -0.90 4.27 4.33
N ILE A 154 -1.88 3.52 3.81
CA ILE A 154 -2.17 3.42 2.39
C ILE A 154 -3.52 4.12 2.17
N PRO A 155 -3.62 5.11 1.29
CA PRO A 155 -4.84 5.88 1.07
C PRO A 155 -5.82 5.06 0.23
N TRP A 156 -6.53 4.14 0.89
CA TRP A 156 -7.62 3.42 0.26
C TRP A 156 -8.79 4.38 0.00
N VAL A 157 -9.23 4.46 -1.25
CA VAL A 157 -10.38 5.26 -1.66
C VAL A 157 -11.43 4.36 -2.32
N VAL A 158 -12.70 4.73 -2.17
CA VAL A 158 -13.80 4.06 -2.88
C VAL A 158 -13.94 4.75 -4.23
N GLU A 159 -13.68 4.03 -5.31
CA GLU A 159 -13.59 4.55 -6.67
C GLU A 159 -14.77 5.45 -7.09
N PRO A 160 -16.06 5.05 -6.98
CA PRO A 160 -17.16 5.91 -7.41
C PRO A 160 -17.28 7.20 -6.57
N ILE A 161 -16.94 7.14 -5.29
CA ILE A 161 -16.94 8.33 -4.42
C ILE A 161 -15.79 9.26 -4.82
N TYR A 162 -14.60 8.71 -5.00
CA TYR A 162 -13.41 9.47 -5.38
C TYR A 162 -13.58 10.16 -6.74
N LEU A 163 -14.17 9.47 -7.72
CA LEU A 163 -14.45 10.04 -9.03
C LEU A 163 -15.48 11.18 -8.93
N ALA A 164 -16.54 11.00 -8.14
CA ALA A 164 -17.52 12.04 -7.91
C ALA A 164 -16.93 13.26 -7.20
N GLN A 165 -16.07 13.06 -6.18
CA GLN A 165 -15.37 14.14 -5.49
C GLN A 165 -14.54 14.96 -6.49
N TRP A 166 -13.73 14.32 -7.34
CA TRP A 166 -13.00 15.00 -8.41
C TRP A 166 -13.91 15.65 -9.46
N GLY A 167 -15.07 15.06 -9.75
CA GLY A 167 -16.09 15.67 -10.62
C GLY A 167 -16.60 16.99 -10.06
N THR A 168 -16.87 17.05 -8.75
CA THR A 168 -17.25 18.32 -8.09
C THR A 168 -16.10 19.32 -8.06
N MET A 169 -14.85 18.85 -7.86
CA MET A 169 -13.67 19.72 -7.91
C MET A 169 -13.49 20.35 -9.28
N TRP A 170 -13.68 19.56 -10.35
CA TRP A 170 -13.61 20.05 -11.72
C TRP A 170 -14.59 21.21 -11.96
N ILE A 171 -15.84 21.04 -11.53
CA ILE A 171 -16.87 22.07 -11.65
C ILE A 171 -16.49 23.33 -10.86
N MET A 172 -16.08 23.17 -9.60
CA MET A 172 -15.70 24.29 -8.72
C MET A 172 -14.50 25.05 -9.28
N MET A 173 -13.43 24.35 -9.67
CA MET A 173 -12.23 24.97 -10.23
C MET A 173 -12.51 25.69 -11.55
N LEU A 174 -13.40 25.17 -12.40
CA LEU A 174 -13.82 25.85 -13.63
C LEU A 174 -14.65 27.11 -13.36
N ARG A 175 -15.58 27.04 -12.40
CA ARG A 175 -16.37 28.21 -11.96
C ARG A 175 -15.45 29.29 -11.41
N GLU A 176 -14.54 28.92 -10.51
CA GLU A 176 -13.59 29.85 -9.89
C GLU A 176 -12.69 30.51 -10.93
N LYS A 177 -12.15 29.74 -11.88
CA LYS A 177 -11.31 30.27 -12.95
C LYS A 177 -12.07 31.25 -13.87
N ARG A 178 -13.35 30.97 -14.15
CA ARG A 178 -14.20 31.86 -14.95
C ARG A 178 -14.47 33.17 -14.21
N ASP A 179 -14.80 33.08 -12.92
CA ASP A 179 -15.27 34.21 -12.12
C ASP A 179 -14.10 35.09 -11.61
N GLN A 180 -12.93 34.51 -11.33
CA GLN A 180 -11.72 35.22 -10.91
C GLN A 180 -10.79 35.68 -12.06
N GLY A 181 -11.25 35.63 -13.32
CA GLY A 181 -10.46 35.57 -14.58
C GLY A 181 -9.11 36.30 -14.70
N VAL A 182 -8.88 37.45 -14.05
CA VAL A 182 -7.62 38.24 -14.11
C VAL A 182 -6.81 38.23 -12.80
N ILE A 183 -7.41 37.80 -11.67
CA ILE A 183 -6.87 38.00 -10.31
C ILE A 183 -6.23 36.73 -9.72
N LEU A 184 -6.32 35.57 -10.42
CA LEU A 184 -5.71 34.32 -9.97
C LEU A 184 -4.17 34.40 -10.01
N LYS A 185 -3.57 34.88 -8.91
CA LYS A 185 -2.13 34.91 -8.72
C LYS A 185 -1.64 33.50 -8.44
N ARG A 186 -0.77 33.00 -9.31
CA ARG A 186 -0.08 31.72 -9.10
C ARG A 186 0.93 31.87 -7.96
N MET A 187 1.11 30.81 -7.19
CA MET A 187 2.17 30.74 -6.19
C MET A 187 3.54 30.89 -6.86
N ARG A 188 4.47 31.54 -6.15
CA ARG A 188 5.87 31.60 -6.56
C ARG A 188 6.55 30.30 -6.14
N PHE A 189 7.41 29.77 -7.01
CA PHE A 189 8.23 28.61 -6.72
C PHE A 189 9.71 29.01 -6.78
N PRO A 190 10.53 28.68 -5.76
CA PRO A 190 10.17 28.08 -4.46
C PRO A 190 9.32 29.02 -3.57
N PRO A 191 8.45 28.48 -2.69
CA PRO A 191 7.65 29.30 -1.76
C PRO A 191 8.46 30.02 -0.68
N PHE A 192 9.54 29.38 -0.21
CA PHE A 192 10.45 29.90 0.82
C PHE A 192 11.83 30.19 0.23
N ASP A 193 12.59 31.06 0.87
CA ASP A 193 13.97 31.39 0.47
C ASP A 193 14.96 30.29 0.95
N ASP A 194 16.10 30.16 0.29
CA ASP A 194 17.07 29.07 0.58
C ASP A 194 17.76 29.23 1.95
N GLU A 195 17.85 30.46 2.46
CA GLU A 195 18.45 30.80 3.76
C GLU A 195 17.44 30.70 4.92
N GLU A 196 16.15 30.53 4.63
CA GLU A 196 15.12 30.46 5.66
C GLU A 196 15.07 29.04 6.27
N PRO A 197 15.25 28.90 7.59
CA PRO A 197 15.16 27.59 8.23
C PRO A 197 13.73 27.04 8.15
N PRO A 198 13.53 25.71 8.10
CA PRO A 198 12.20 25.13 8.13
C PRO A 198 11.40 25.58 9.35
N LEU A 199 10.16 26.01 9.11
CA LEU A 199 9.24 26.50 10.13
C LEU A 199 8.77 25.37 11.06
N ASP A 200 8.79 25.60 12.38
CA ASP A 200 8.25 24.62 13.33
C ASP A 200 6.73 24.59 13.29
N TYR A 201 6.16 23.39 13.21
CA TYR A 201 4.72 23.16 13.17
C TYR A 201 4.04 23.53 14.49
N ALA A 202 4.68 23.24 15.63
CA ALA A 202 4.08 23.46 16.95
C ALA A 202 3.85 24.94 17.25
N ASP A 203 4.81 25.79 16.87
CA ASP A 203 4.80 27.21 17.22
C ASP A 203 4.02 28.06 16.19
N ASN A 204 3.95 27.63 14.92
CA ASN A 204 3.43 28.48 13.83
C ASN A 204 2.13 27.98 13.19
N LEU A 205 1.86 26.67 13.21
CA LEU A 205 0.76 26.07 12.43
C LEU A 205 -0.29 25.38 13.31
N LEU A 206 0.01 25.03 14.55
CA LEU A 206 -0.90 24.27 15.41
C LEU A 206 -2.14 25.07 15.83
N ASP A 207 -1.97 26.37 16.10
CA ASP A 207 -3.02 27.26 16.61
C ASP A 207 -3.71 28.08 15.50
N VAL A 208 -3.31 27.88 14.24
CA VAL A 208 -3.87 28.60 13.09
C VAL A 208 -4.96 27.75 12.46
N ASP A 209 -6.19 28.28 12.42
CA ASP A 209 -7.29 27.61 11.74
C ASP A 209 -7.01 27.50 10.24
N PRO A 210 -7.17 26.30 9.65
CA PRO A 210 -6.93 26.10 8.23
C PRO A 210 -7.98 26.85 7.41
N LEU A 211 -7.58 27.26 6.20
CA LEU A 211 -8.51 27.88 5.26
C LEU A 211 -9.61 26.90 4.86
N GLU A 212 -10.71 27.46 4.36
CA GLU A 212 -11.82 26.67 3.82
C GLU A 212 -11.34 25.80 2.66
N ALA A 213 -11.74 24.53 2.68
CA ALA A 213 -11.43 23.61 1.60
C ALA A 213 -12.34 23.85 0.40
N ILE A 214 -11.95 23.35 -0.77
CA ILE A 214 -12.80 23.46 -1.95
C ILE A 214 -13.94 22.45 -1.78
N GLN A 215 -15.16 22.94 -1.56
CA GLN A 215 -16.36 22.13 -1.43
C GLN A 215 -17.47 22.71 -2.30
N LEU A 216 -18.15 21.86 -3.07
CA LEU A 216 -19.33 22.25 -3.81
C LEU A 216 -20.51 22.25 -2.85
N GLU A 217 -21.33 23.29 -2.88
CA GLU A 217 -22.62 23.30 -2.21
C GLU A 217 -23.53 22.23 -2.84
N LEU A 218 -23.80 21.17 -2.07
CA LEU A 218 -24.68 20.08 -2.47
C LEU A 218 -26.14 20.42 -2.14
N ASP A 219 -27.07 19.90 -2.94
CA ASP A 219 -28.50 20.08 -2.69
C ASP A 219 -29.01 19.08 -1.64
N GLU A 220 -29.71 19.58 -0.62
CA GLU A 220 -30.21 18.77 0.48
C GLU A 220 -31.28 17.76 0.04
N GLU A 221 -32.08 18.07 -0.99
CA GLU A 221 -33.14 17.20 -1.48
C GLU A 221 -32.60 16.17 -2.49
N GLU A 222 -31.96 16.63 -3.56
CA GLU A 222 -31.44 15.76 -4.63
C GLU A 222 -30.24 14.91 -4.17
N ASP A 223 -29.33 15.47 -3.36
CA ASP A 223 -28.11 14.79 -2.90
C ASP A 223 -28.19 14.25 -1.47
N SER A 224 -29.40 14.16 -0.92
CA SER A 224 -29.69 13.65 0.44
C SER A 224 -28.94 12.35 0.80
N ALA A 225 -28.73 11.45 -0.17
CA ALA A 225 -28.03 10.18 0.04
C ALA A 225 -26.52 10.32 0.38
N VAL A 226 -25.89 11.42 -0.03
CA VAL A 226 -24.43 11.63 0.04
C VAL A 226 -24.06 12.87 0.85
N TYR A 227 -24.97 13.85 0.96
CA TYR A 227 -24.79 15.16 1.59
C TYR A 227 -23.97 15.13 2.89
N ALA A 228 -24.32 14.23 3.83
CA ALA A 228 -23.74 14.23 5.17
C ALA A 228 -22.28 13.76 5.27
N TRP A 229 -21.76 13.02 4.29
CA TRP A 229 -20.47 12.34 4.40
C TRP A 229 -19.56 12.53 3.17
N PHE A 230 -20.03 13.23 2.14
CA PHE A 230 -19.37 13.27 0.83
C PHE A 230 -17.92 13.75 0.87
N TYR A 231 -17.62 14.76 1.69
CA TYR A 231 -16.29 15.38 1.80
C TYR A 231 -15.45 14.86 2.98
N ASP A 232 -15.90 13.79 3.65
CA ASP A 232 -15.11 13.14 4.69
C ASP A 232 -13.84 12.48 4.10
N HIS A 233 -12.76 12.43 4.90
CA HIS A 233 -11.51 11.76 4.51
C HIS A 233 -11.72 10.26 4.22
N LYS A 234 -12.48 9.57 5.08
CA LYS A 234 -12.88 8.17 4.90
C LYS A 234 -14.38 8.05 5.14
N PRO A 235 -15.20 8.27 4.10
CA PRO A 235 -16.64 8.26 4.24
C PRO A 235 -17.14 6.88 4.65
N LEU A 236 -18.26 6.82 5.37
CA LEU A 236 -19.00 5.59 5.64
C LEU A 236 -18.27 4.49 6.45
N VAL A 237 -17.07 4.74 7.01
CA VAL A 237 -16.28 3.74 7.77
C VAL A 237 -17.07 3.10 8.93
N LYS A 238 -17.94 3.89 9.58
CA LYS A 238 -18.75 3.45 10.74
C LYS A 238 -20.06 2.74 10.34
N THR A 239 -20.33 2.62 9.05
CA THR A 239 -21.60 2.07 8.53
C THR A 239 -21.43 0.62 8.06
N LYS A 240 -22.54 -0.06 7.80
CA LYS A 240 -22.56 -1.43 7.26
C LYS A 240 -22.15 -1.52 5.79
N LEU A 241 -22.06 -0.37 5.09
CA LEU A 241 -21.72 -0.32 3.67
C LEU A 241 -20.24 -0.64 3.43
N ILE A 242 -19.40 -0.54 4.47
CA ILE A 242 -17.96 -0.77 4.39
C ILE A 242 -17.56 -1.81 5.44
N ASN A 243 -16.53 -2.60 5.14
CA ASN A 243 -16.04 -3.68 5.99
C ASN A 243 -15.32 -3.23 7.29
N GLY A 244 -15.33 -1.94 7.62
CA GLY A 244 -14.71 -1.36 8.82
C GLY A 244 -13.43 -0.55 8.53
N PRO A 245 -12.53 -0.38 9.52
CA PRO A 245 -11.39 0.54 9.44
C PRO A 245 -10.31 0.11 8.42
N SER A 246 -10.37 -1.13 7.93
CA SER A 246 -9.48 -1.60 6.86
C SER A 246 -9.84 -0.99 5.50
N TYR A 247 -11.08 -0.53 5.29
CA TYR A 247 -11.52 0.21 4.09
C TYR A 247 -11.19 -0.47 2.74
N ARG A 248 -11.38 -1.80 2.65
CA ARG A 248 -11.00 -2.57 1.43
C ARG A 248 -12.17 -3.01 0.58
N LYS A 249 -13.32 -3.21 1.19
CA LYS A 249 -14.53 -3.70 0.50
C LYS A 249 -15.67 -2.76 0.82
N TRP A 250 -16.40 -2.38 -0.22
CA TRP A 250 -17.54 -1.49 -0.16
C TRP A 250 -18.73 -2.15 -0.87
N HIS A 251 -19.93 -1.85 -0.38
CA HIS A 251 -21.19 -2.18 -1.03
C HIS A 251 -22.10 -0.97 -0.87
N LEU A 252 -22.27 -0.21 -1.95
CA LEU A 252 -23.12 0.98 -1.97
C LEU A 252 -24.54 0.61 -2.44
N SER A 253 -25.52 1.40 -2.00
CA SER A 253 -26.91 1.27 -2.44
C SER A 253 -27.13 1.97 -3.79
N LEU A 254 -28.20 1.60 -4.51
CA LEU A 254 -28.52 2.20 -5.81
C LEU A 254 -28.75 3.72 -5.75
N PRO A 255 -29.45 4.29 -4.74
CA PRO A 255 -29.59 5.75 -4.64
C PRO A 255 -28.24 6.47 -4.51
N ILE A 256 -27.32 5.93 -3.69
CA ILE A 256 -25.97 6.49 -3.55
C ILE A 256 -25.20 6.40 -4.88
N MET A 257 -25.31 5.27 -5.59
CA MET A 257 -24.64 5.11 -6.88
C MET A 257 -25.19 6.08 -7.95
N ALA A 258 -26.50 6.32 -7.96
CA ALA A 258 -27.14 7.23 -8.91
C ALA A 258 -26.69 8.69 -8.69
N THR A 259 -26.67 9.16 -7.43
CA THR A 259 -26.19 10.51 -7.10
C THR A 259 -24.70 10.67 -7.40
N LEU A 260 -23.85 9.69 -7.04
CA LEU A 260 -22.42 9.72 -7.34
C LEU A 260 -22.15 9.75 -8.86
N HIS A 261 -22.88 8.94 -9.63
CA HIS A 261 -22.76 8.92 -11.09
C HIS A 261 -23.14 10.28 -11.71
N ARG A 262 -24.20 10.93 -11.19
CA ARG A 262 -24.62 12.28 -11.62
C ARG A 262 -23.54 13.33 -11.33
N LEU A 263 -22.98 13.34 -10.11
CA LEU A 263 -21.92 14.26 -9.70
C LEU A 263 -20.61 14.04 -10.49
N ALA A 264 -20.30 12.78 -10.83
CA ALA A 264 -19.14 12.42 -11.64
C ALA A 264 -19.32 12.66 -13.15
N GLY A 265 -20.48 13.13 -13.60
CA GLY A 265 -20.84 13.20 -15.02
C GLY A 265 -19.86 13.99 -15.90
N GLN A 266 -19.15 14.98 -15.35
CA GLN A 266 -18.14 15.73 -16.11
C GLN A 266 -16.87 14.93 -16.44
N LEU A 267 -16.59 13.86 -15.69
CA LEU A 267 -15.41 13.01 -15.85
C LEU A 267 -15.72 11.67 -16.51
N LEU A 268 -16.98 11.26 -16.50
CA LEU A 268 -17.42 10.02 -17.13
C LEU A 268 -17.60 10.19 -18.63
N SER A 269 -17.37 9.12 -19.38
CA SER A 269 -17.65 9.08 -20.81
C SER A 269 -19.11 8.77 -21.08
N ASP A 270 -19.72 9.48 -22.03
CA ASP A 270 -21.09 9.20 -22.51
C ASP A 270 -21.17 7.96 -23.44
N LEU A 271 -20.04 7.28 -23.66
CA LEU A 271 -19.93 6.13 -24.55
C LEU A 271 -20.49 4.87 -23.88
N ILE A 272 -21.63 4.39 -24.37
CA ILE A 272 -22.29 3.19 -23.86
C ILE A 272 -21.79 1.93 -24.58
N ASP A 273 -21.59 2.02 -25.90
CA ASP A 273 -21.23 0.88 -26.73
C ASP A 273 -19.71 0.73 -26.86
N HIS A 274 -19.21 -0.47 -26.52
CA HIS A 274 -17.80 -0.83 -26.71
C HIS A 274 -17.38 -0.86 -28.18
N ASN A 275 -18.31 -0.99 -29.12
CA ASN A 275 -18.02 -0.93 -30.56
C ASN A 275 -17.46 0.43 -31.00
N TYR A 276 -17.65 1.49 -30.21
CA TYR A 276 -17.00 2.79 -30.46
C TYR A 276 -15.47 2.66 -30.54
N PHE A 277 -14.89 1.74 -29.76
CA PHE A 277 -13.44 1.49 -29.73
C PHE A 277 -12.96 0.54 -30.84
N TYR A 278 -13.72 0.41 -31.94
CA TYR A 278 -13.28 -0.37 -33.10
C TYR A 278 -11.93 0.15 -33.62
N LEU A 279 -10.95 -0.77 -33.70
CA LEU A 279 -9.55 -0.48 -34.03
C LEU A 279 -8.84 0.49 -33.06
N PHE A 280 -9.47 0.84 -31.94
CA PHE A 280 -8.94 1.74 -30.92
C PHE A 280 -8.94 1.08 -29.54
N ASP A 281 -8.67 -0.21 -29.53
CA ASP A 281 -8.54 -1.05 -28.35
C ASP A 281 -7.10 -1.58 -28.19
N MET A 282 -6.82 -2.19 -27.04
CA MET A 282 -5.48 -2.69 -26.73
C MET A 282 -5.02 -3.78 -27.71
N GLU A 283 -5.92 -4.62 -28.22
CA GLU A 283 -5.58 -5.68 -29.17
C GLU A 283 -5.17 -5.11 -30.52
N SER A 284 -5.90 -4.12 -31.04
CA SER A 284 -5.55 -3.44 -32.27
C SER A 284 -4.21 -2.69 -32.15
N PHE A 285 -3.93 -2.08 -30.99
CA PHE A 285 -2.63 -1.44 -30.76
C PHE A 285 -1.47 -2.44 -30.70
N PHE A 286 -1.67 -3.62 -30.10
CA PHE A 286 -0.64 -4.67 -30.11
C PHE A 286 -0.37 -5.18 -31.52
N THR A 287 -1.42 -5.36 -32.31
CA THR A 287 -1.28 -5.80 -33.70
C THR A 287 -0.65 -4.71 -34.57
N ALA A 288 -1.02 -3.44 -34.40
CA ALA A 288 -0.39 -2.31 -35.08
C ALA A 288 1.11 -2.24 -34.77
N LYS A 289 1.49 -2.43 -33.49
CA LYS A 289 2.89 -2.51 -33.06
C LYS A 289 3.63 -3.67 -33.72
N ALA A 290 3.06 -4.87 -33.71
CA ALA A 290 3.69 -6.07 -34.26
C ALA A 290 3.92 -5.96 -35.78
N LEU A 291 2.96 -5.37 -36.49
CA LEU A 291 3.01 -5.17 -37.94
C LEU A 291 3.78 -3.89 -38.36
N ASN A 292 4.26 -3.10 -37.39
CA ASN A 292 4.87 -1.79 -37.65
C ASN A 292 3.95 -0.87 -38.50
N MET A 293 2.66 -0.88 -38.19
CA MET A 293 1.64 -0.04 -38.83
C MET A 293 1.09 0.97 -37.84
N CYS A 294 0.53 2.07 -38.34
CA CYS A 294 -0.03 3.13 -37.52
C CYS A 294 -1.51 3.28 -37.83
N ILE A 295 -2.35 3.26 -36.80
CA ILE A 295 -3.76 3.62 -36.89
C ILE A 295 -3.83 5.16 -36.89
N PRO A 296 -4.68 5.80 -37.71
CA PRO A 296 -4.91 7.24 -37.63
C PRO A 296 -5.35 7.65 -36.22
N GLY A 297 -4.64 8.61 -35.60
CA GLY A 297 -4.89 9.04 -34.22
C GLY A 297 -4.37 8.09 -33.13
N GLY A 298 -3.80 6.93 -33.51
CA GLY A 298 -3.19 5.97 -32.60
C GLY A 298 -1.70 6.21 -32.34
N PRO A 299 -1.12 5.45 -31.38
CA PRO A 299 0.30 5.51 -31.08
C PRO A 299 1.15 4.93 -32.21
N LYS A 300 2.40 5.40 -32.30
CA LYS A 300 3.43 4.85 -33.20
C LYS A 300 4.50 4.14 -32.39
N PHE A 301 4.99 3.03 -32.91
CA PHE A 301 6.00 2.22 -32.24
C PHE A 301 7.20 1.99 -33.13
N GLU A 302 8.29 1.58 -32.48
CA GLU A 302 9.46 1.06 -33.18
C GLU A 302 9.14 -0.31 -33.78
N PRO A 303 9.66 -0.63 -34.99
CA PRO A 303 9.43 -1.93 -35.62
C PRO A 303 9.92 -3.07 -34.73
N LEU A 304 9.03 -4.02 -34.41
CA LEU A 304 9.36 -5.20 -33.60
C LEU A 304 10.33 -6.12 -34.34
N TYR A 305 10.10 -6.29 -35.64
CA TYR A 305 10.92 -7.11 -36.52
C TYR A 305 11.55 -6.20 -37.59
N ARG A 306 12.90 -6.22 -37.66
CA ARG A 306 13.71 -5.46 -38.62
C ARG A 306 14.38 -6.35 -39.66
N ASP A 307 14.08 -7.65 -39.62
CA ASP A 307 14.62 -8.71 -40.47
C ASP A 307 14.05 -8.68 -41.91
N MET A 308 13.11 -7.80 -42.20
CA MET A 308 12.48 -7.66 -43.51
C MET A 308 13.20 -6.56 -44.30
N GLU A 309 14.07 -6.96 -45.22
CA GLU A 309 14.66 -6.08 -46.21
C GLU A 309 13.57 -5.71 -47.24
N LYS A 310 13.24 -4.41 -47.36
CA LYS A 310 12.11 -3.91 -48.14
C LYS A 310 12.08 -4.37 -49.62
N GLY A 311 13.17 -4.86 -50.18
CA GLY A 311 13.28 -5.20 -51.60
C GLY A 311 12.81 -6.61 -51.97
N ASP A 312 12.84 -7.56 -51.04
CA ASP A 312 12.65 -8.99 -51.36
C ASP A 312 11.17 -9.42 -51.45
N GLU A 313 10.24 -8.63 -50.87
CA GLU A 313 8.81 -8.94 -50.92
C GLU A 313 8.10 -8.39 -52.17
N ASP A 314 8.62 -7.31 -52.76
CA ASP A 314 7.95 -6.57 -53.83
C ASP A 314 8.04 -7.27 -55.20
N TRP A 315 9.10 -8.06 -55.46
CA TRP A 315 9.32 -8.78 -56.72
C TRP A 315 9.13 -10.29 -56.57
N ASN A 316 7.90 -10.70 -56.25
CA ASN A 316 7.51 -12.11 -56.18
C ASN A 316 6.56 -12.49 -57.31
N GLU A 317 6.57 -13.77 -57.73
CA GLU A 317 5.67 -14.29 -58.78
C GLU A 317 4.18 -14.08 -58.46
N PHE A 318 3.85 -14.00 -57.15
CA PHE A 318 2.52 -13.73 -56.62
C PHE A 318 2.15 -12.23 -56.63
N ASN A 319 3.13 -11.32 -56.60
CA ASN A 319 2.92 -9.87 -56.55
C ASN A 319 3.06 -9.19 -57.93
N ASP A 320 3.06 -9.96 -59.03
CA ASP A 320 3.13 -9.43 -60.40
C ASP A 320 1.95 -8.50 -60.70
N ILE A 321 2.26 -7.26 -61.07
CA ILE A 321 1.28 -6.19 -61.31
C ILE A 321 0.28 -6.55 -62.42
N ASN A 322 0.67 -7.39 -63.39
CA ASN A 322 -0.21 -7.81 -64.47
C ASN A 322 -1.26 -8.84 -64.04
N LYS A 323 -1.06 -9.48 -62.88
CA LYS A 323 -1.95 -10.52 -62.33
C LYS A 323 -2.85 -9.98 -61.21
N LEU A 324 -2.56 -8.80 -60.67
CA LEU A 324 -3.30 -8.19 -59.58
C LEU A 324 -4.42 -7.28 -60.07
N ILE A 325 -5.66 -7.59 -59.71
CA ILE A 325 -6.81 -6.73 -59.98
C ILE A 325 -7.01 -5.76 -58.81
N ILE A 326 -6.53 -4.53 -58.97
CA ILE A 326 -6.69 -3.47 -57.96
C ILE A 326 -8.02 -2.75 -58.16
N ARG A 327 -9.05 -3.13 -57.40
CA ARG A 327 -10.34 -2.41 -57.38
C ARG A 327 -10.39 -1.29 -56.36
N GLN A 328 -9.81 -1.54 -55.18
CA GLN A 328 -9.70 -0.58 -54.09
C GLN A 328 -8.32 -0.73 -53.43
N PRO A 329 -7.67 0.37 -53.05
CA PRO A 329 -6.39 0.29 -52.36
C PRO A 329 -6.59 -0.28 -50.95
N LEU A 330 -5.72 -1.24 -50.58
CA LEU A 330 -5.73 -1.83 -49.26
C LEU A 330 -5.25 -0.82 -48.21
N ARG A 331 -6.15 -0.41 -47.33
CA ARG A 331 -5.86 0.51 -46.22
C ARG A 331 -5.20 -0.22 -45.04
N THR A 332 -4.49 0.54 -44.21
CA THR A 332 -3.83 0.06 -42.98
C THR A 332 -4.82 -0.55 -41.99
N GLU A 333 -6.03 -0.01 -41.93
CA GLU A 333 -7.10 -0.43 -41.05
C GLU A 333 -7.54 -1.86 -41.35
N TYR A 334 -7.56 -2.27 -42.62
CA TYR A 334 -7.88 -3.64 -43.01
C TYR A 334 -6.78 -4.62 -42.59
N ARG A 335 -5.52 -4.20 -42.69
CA ARG A 335 -4.38 -4.99 -42.25
C ARG A 335 -4.36 -5.22 -40.74
N ILE A 336 -4.97 -4.33 -39.96
CA ILE A 336 -5.09 -4.47 -38.51
C ILE A 336 -6.38 -5.18 -38.12
N ALA A 337 -7.48 -4.92 -38.82
CA ALA A 337 -8.77 -5.58 -38.60
C ALA A 337 -8.72 -7.09 -38.90
N PHE A 338 -8.03 -7.47 -39.99
CA PHE A 338 -7.86 -8.87 -40.39
C PHE A 338 -6.38 -9.20 -40.62
N PRO A 339 -5.58 -9.32 -39.53
CA PRO A 339 -4.13 -9.47 -39.63
C PRO A 339 -3.67 -10.70 -40.42
N PRO A 340 -4.27 -11.90 -40.24
CA PRO A 340 -3.90 -13.09 -40.99
C PRO A 340 -4.18 -13.02 -42.49
N LEU A 341 -5.14 -12.19 -42.92
CA LEU A 341 -5.62 -12.17 -44.30
C LEU A 341 -4.79 -11.24 -45.19
N TYR A 342 -4.45 -10.06 -44.67
CA TYR A 342 -3.90 -8.96 -45.48
C TYR A 342 -2.42 -8.69 -45.25
N ASN A 343 -1.74 -9.46 -44.39
CA ASN A 343 -0.32 -9.31 -44.12
C ASN A 343 0.44 -10.60 -44.41
N ASN A 344 1.65 -10.45 -44.94
CA ASN A 344 2.60 -11.54 -45.02
C ASN A 344 3.25 -11.73 -43.65
N ARG A 345 3.34 -12.98 -43.19
CA ARG A 345 3.98 -13.36 -41.91
C ARG A 345 3.49 -12.52 -40.70
N PRO A 346 2.20 -12.57 -40.36
CA PRO A 346 1.64 -11.86 -39.22
C PRO A 346 2.09 -12.52 -37.90
N ARG A 347 3.31 -12.19 -37.47
CA ARG A 347 3.91 -12.66 -36.22
C ARG A 347 3.39 -11.84 -35.05
N GLU A 348 3.10 -12.50 -33.92
CA GLU A 348 2.64 -11.87 -32.68
C GLU A 348 1.43 -10.94 -32.82
N SER A 349 0.63 -11.13 -33.88
CA SER A 349 -0.65 -10.44 -34.05
C SER A 349 -1.71 -11.03 -33.13
N LYS A 350 -2.58 -10.18 -32.58
CA LYS A 350 -3.77 -10.61 -31.85
C LYS A 350 -4.99 -10.48 -32.75
N ALA A 351 -5.86 -11.49 -32.68
CA ALA A 351 -7.15 -11.45 -33.33
C ALA A 351 -8.09 -10.57 -32.51
N TRP A 352 -8.72 -9.60 -33.16
CA TRP A 352 -9.73 -8.76 -32.54
C TRP A 352 -11.07 -9.50 -32.40
N VAL A 353 -11.81 -9.23 -31.33
CA VAL A 353 -13.16 -9.79 -31.11
C VAL A 353 -14.17 -9.11 -32.03
N TYR A 354 -14.46 -9.75 -33.16
CA TYR A 354 -15.40 -9.22 -34.15
C TYR A 354 -16.86 -9.40 -33.70
N THR A 355 -17.56 -8.28 -33.45
CA THR A 355 -19.00 -8.30 -33.21
C THR A 355 -19.71 -7.57 -34.34
N ILE A 356 -20.39 -8.31 -35.22
CA ILE A 356 -21.39 -7.74 -36.12
C ILE A 356 -22.66 -7.61 -35.27
N ALA A 357 -23.00 -6.38 -34.88
CA ALA A 357 -24.38 -6.09 -34.52
C ALA A 357 -25.21 -6.19 -35.80
N LEU A 358 -25.99 -7.26 -35.93
CA LEU A 358 -27.07 -7.38 -36.91
C LEU A 358 -28.30 -6.63 -36.40
#